data_AF-A0A0D8JFX5-F1
#
_entry.id   AF-A0A0D8JFX5-F1
#
_cell.length_a   1.000
_cell.length_b   1.000
_cell.length_c   1.000
_cell.angle_alpha   90.00
_cell.angle_beta   90.00
_cell.angle_gamma   90.00
#
_symmetry.space_group_name_H-M   'P 1'
#
loop_
_entity.id
_entity.type
_entity.pdbx_description
1 polymer ?
#
loop_
_entity_poly.entity_id
_entity_poly.type
_entity_poly.pdbx_seq_one_letter_code
_entity_poly.pdbx_strand_id
1 'polypeptide(L)'
;MNRLLLIALFALLFVSCDSKKEEKAKKNVELSAHDQKMEWWREARFGMFIHWGLYADPAGEWKGERINGISEWIMARAEIPVKEYEKLAENFNPDKFDAEAWVKLAKYAGMKYIVITSKHHDGFAMFHSKASKYNIVDATPFDRDPLKELAEVCKREGIRLGFYYSQAQDWHEPGGTYWNIEEGKPHWDPDLEREPLMNYINGKAVPQVKEILENYGGLDILWWDTPRGMTEEAANALKAVTDDYPNLITNNRLYRPWPGDFQTPEQHVPPTGLDYDWEVCMTMNTSWGYKWYDENWKSTEELIKMLVDIASKGGNLLLNVGPTATGEFPKASVERLKEMGHWMQQNGKSIYGTSASPFYKLPWGRCTTKKEGGVTNLYLHVFDWPKDGLLKVPGLEANVRDVYLLSNPKQHFAWKFEEGDLHVHAPSVIFNEINTVVVVKIRGEMTVTSNKPHLKEGSVLLPADFADIYNPGYGEHAVLKGSSSNSIIANWVDARTRLEWIFDAEPGKYRVEALVWSAERGGVSVTLGDQKIETEIRDTGEDYELLKLGEIEIMESGEQSISLLPATGNTSDKQLMYLELIKLQQQ
;
A
#
# COMPACT_ATOMS: atom_id res chain seq x y z
N MET A 1 -82.65 -14.36 56.77
CA MET A 1 -81.51 -15.25 57.08
C MET A 1 -80.86 -15.67 55.78
N ASN A 2 -79.53 -15.69 55.74
CA ASN A 2 -78.66 -15.93 54.58
C ASN A 2 -78.72 -14.90 53.46
N ARG A 3 -77.57 -14.23 53.29
CA ARG A 3 -77.27 -13.22 52.26
C ARG A 3 -76.80 -13.89 50.99
N LEU A 4 -77.35 -13.38 49.89
CA LEU A 4 -77.08 -13.73 48.51
C LEU A 4 -75.98 -12.86 47.88
N LEU A 5 -75.37 -13.42 46.83
CA LEU A 5 -75.08 -12.83 45.50
C LEU A 5 -73.88 -11.88 45.27
N LEU A 6 -73.29 -12.15 44.09
CA LEU A 6 -72.67 -11.27 43.07
C LEU A 6 -71.13 -11.03 43.03
N ILE A 7 -70.51 -11.64 42.00
CA ILE A 7 -69.77 -11.03 40.85
C ILE A 7 -68.41 -10.29 41.04
N ALA A 8 -67.44 -10.73 40.21
CA ALA A 8 -66.39 -10.01 39.45
C ALA A 8 -64.95 -9.79 39.96
N LEU A 9 -64.03 -10.39 39.17
CA LEU A 9 -62.83 -9.85 38.47
C LEU A 9 -61.54 -9.40 39.20
N PHE A 10 -60.44 -9.90 38.60
CA PHE A 10 -59.09 -9.33 38.40
C PHE A 10 -58.00 -9.43 39.49
N ALA A 11 -57.05 -10.31 39.16
CA ALA A 11 -55.60 -10.08 39.08
C ALA A 11 -54.86 -9.44 40.27
N LEU A 12 -53.90 -10.20 40.82
CA LEU A 12 -52.59 -9.63 41.14
C LEU A 12 -51.50 -10.70 41.05
N LEU A 13 -50.58 -10.41 40.12
CA LEU A 13 -49.31 -11.09 39.88
C LEU A 13 -48.42 -11.02 41.13
N PHE A 14 -47.92 -12.17 41.58
CA PHE A 14 -46.75 -12.24 42.43
C PHE A 14 -45.50 -12.19 41.55
N VAL A 15 -44.85 -11.01 41.52
CA VAL A 15 -43.47 -10.85 41.05
C VAL A 15 -42.57 -11.42 42.14
N SER A 16 -42.00 -12.61 41.91
CA SER A 16 -40.90 -13.12 42.72
C SER A 16 -39.59 -12.68 42.07
N CYS A 17 -38.81 -11.93 42.84
CA CYS A 17 -37.52 -11.37 42.45
C CYS A 17 -36.49 -12.51 42.48
N ASP A 18 -36.04 -12.95 41.31
CA ASP A 18 -34.90 -13.87 41.20
C ASP A 18 -33.78 -13.16 40.44
N SER A 19 -32.76 -12.74 41.18
CA SER A 19 -31.59 -12.04 40.69
C SER A 19 -30.74 -12.99 39.85
N LYS A 20 -30.98 -13.04 38.53
CA LYS A 20 -30.03 -13.63 37.58
C LYS A 20 -28.81 -12.73 37.46
N LYS A 21 -27.70 -13.19 38.05
CA LYS A 21 -26.35 -12.76 37.64
C LYS A 21 -26.22 -13.07 36.15
N GLU A 22 -26.21 -12.05 35.31
CA GLU A 22 -25.71 -12.15 33.94
C GLU A 22 -24.20 -12.42 34.01
N GLU A 23 -23.86 -13.69 33.90
CA GLU A 23 -22.51 -14.12 33.54
C GLU A 23 -22.28 -13.66 32.10
N LYS A 24 -21.62 -12.51 31.92
CA LYS A 24 -21.12 -12.06 30.62
C LYS A 24 -20.17 -13.13 30.10
N ALA A 25 -20.70 -14.05 29.29
CA ALA A 25 -19.93 -14.96 28.50
C ALA A 25 -18.96 -14.14 27.65
N LYS A 26 -17.68 -14.17 27.98
CA LYS A 26 -16.61 -13.79 27.05
C LYS A 26 -16.74 -14.76 25.87
N LYS A 27 -17.38 -14.33 24.80
CA LYS A 27 -17.24 -14.97 23.50
C LYS A 27 -15.77 -14.80 23.11
N ASN A 28 -14.97 -15.84 23.33
CA ASN A 28 -13.77 -16.03 22.54
C ASN A 28 -14.27 -16.23 21.11
N VAL A 29 -14.17 -15.19 20.29
CA VAL A 29 -14.43 -15.32 18.85
C VAL A 29 -13.28 -16.14 18.31
N GLU A 30 -13.55 -17.40 17.99
CA GLU A 30 -12.59 -18.26 17.30
C GLU A 30 -12.37 -17.68 15.90
N LEU A 31 -11.11 -17.36 15.57
CA LEU A 31 -10.74 -16.81 14.27
C LEU A 31 -11.05 -17.83 13.16
N SER A 32 -11.48 -17.36 11.99
CA SER A 32 -11.65 -18.22 10.82
C SER A 32 -10.31 -18.88 10.42
N ALA A 33 -10.35 -20.01 9.71
CA ALA A 33 -9.11 -20.66 9.24
C ALA A 33 -8.26 -19.72 8.36
N HIS A 34 -8.91 -18.88 7.55
CA HIS A 34 -8.23 -17.84 6.78
C HIS A 34 -7.59 -16.78 7.68
N ASP A 35 -8.27 -16.32 8.73
CA ASP A 35 -7.70 -15.35 9.67
C ASP A 35 -6.49 -15.89 10.43
N GLN A 36 -6.52 -17.17 10.81
CA GLN A 36 -5.38 -17.84 11.45
C GLN A 36 -4.19 -17.94 10.49
N LYS A 37 -4.44 -18.27 9.22
CA LYS A 37 -3.43 -18.31 8.16
C LYS A 37 -2.79 -16.93 7.93
N MET A 38 -3.60 -15.86 7.92
CA MET A 38 -3.17 -14.49 7.65
C MET A 38 -2.56 -13.75 8.86
N GLU A 39 -2.65 -14.30 10.08
CA GLU A 39 -2.23 -13.61 11.31
C GLU A 39 -0.79 -13.09 11.25
N TRP A 40 0.16 -13.98 10.90
CA TRP A 40 1.58 -13.60 10.82
C TRP A 40 1.82 -12.52 9.77
N TRP A 41 1.07 -12.57 8.66
CA TRP A 41 1.22 -11.67 7.53
C TRP A 41 0.69 -10.28 7.90
N ARG A 42 -0.46 -10.20 8.59
CA ARG A 42 -1.00 -8.96 9.14
C ARG A 42 -0.10 -8.36 10.22
N GLU A 43 0.61 -9.20 10.98
CA GLU A 43 1.61 -8.73 11.95
C GLU A 43 2.86 -8.16 11.26
N ALA A 44 3.28 -8.77 10.16
CA ALA A 44 4.55 -8.50 9.49
C ALA A 44 4.71 -7.06 9.00
N ARG A 45 3.70 -6.52 8.30
CA ARG A 45 3.60 -5.15 7.74
C ARG A 45 4.69 -4.70 6.75
N PHE A 46 5.87 -5.31 6.78
CA PHE A 46 7.03 -4.91 5.99
C PHE A 46 7.83 -6.13 5.52
N GLY A 47 8.01 -6.24 4.20
CA GLY A 47 8.75 -7.30 3.53
C GLY A 47 9.72 -6.77 2.47
N MET A 48 10.65 -7.63 2.05
CA MET A 48 11.57 -7.37 0.93
C MET A 48 11.03 -8.04 -0.34
N PHE A 49 10.98 -7.30 -1.44
CA PHE A 49 10.87 -7.89 -2.77
C PHE A 49 12.26 -7.97 -3.41
N ILE A 50 12.55 -9.03 -4.15
CA ILE A 50 13.78 -9.16 -4.92
C ILE A 50 13.44 -9.55 -6.36
N HIS A 51 13.80 -8.69 -7.31
CA HIS A 51 13.75 -8.98 -8.75
C HIS A 51 15.16 -9.23 -9.28
N TRP A 52 15.47 -10.51 -9.48
CA TRP A 52 16.76 -10.95 -9.96
C TRP A 52 16.62 -12.08 -10.99
N GLY A 53 17.37 -11.97 -12.07
CA GLY A 53 17.32 -12.85 -13.23
C GLY A 53 18.32 -12.40 -14.29
N LEU A 54 18.30 -13.01 -15.47
CA LEU A 54 19.24 -12.71 -16.56
C LEU A 54 19.20 -11.24 -16.98
N TYR A 55 18.05 -10.58 -16.87
CA TYR A 55 17.89 -9.15 -17.16
C TYR A 55 18.80 -8.23 -16.30
N ALA A 56 19.37 -8.73 -15.21
CA ALA A 56 20.36 -7.99 -14.42
C ALA A 56 21.72 -7.82 -15.13
N ASP A 57 22.01 -8.63 -16.16
CA ASP A 57 23.23 -8.55 -16.98
C ASP A 57 23.20 -7.39 -17.99
N PRO A 58 22.19 -7.29 -18.90
CA PRO A 58 22.08 -6.13 -19.77
C PRO A 58 21.68 -4.85 -19.00
N ALA A 59 21.05 -4.99 -17.83
CA ALA A 59 20.81 -3.90 -16.87
C ALA A 59 20.19 -2.62 -17.49
N GLY A 60 19.25 -2.80 -18.42
CA GLY A 60 18.55 -1.72 -19.13
C GLY A 60 19.22 -1.28 -20.44
N GLU A 61 20.36 -1.84 -20.83
CA GLU A 61 21.05 -1.53 -22.09
C GLU A 61 21.20 -2.78 -22.96
N TRP A 62 20.85 -2.68 -24.25
CA TRP A 62 21.07 -3.76 -25.22
C TRP A 62 21.85 -3.24 -26.41
N LYS A 63 22.97 -3.90 -26.76
CA LYS A 63 23.83 -3.53 -27.91
C LYS A 63 24.24 -2.05 -27.96
N GLY A 64 24.48 -1.44 -26.80
CA GLY A 64 24.89 -0.02 -26.66
C GLY A 64 23.73 0.97 -26.64
N GLU A 65 22.47 0.49 -26.69
CA GLU A 65 21.28 1.33 -26.65
C GLU A 65 20.55 1.18 -25.32
N ARG A 66 20.25 2.32 -24.67
CA ARG A 66 19.44 2.35 -23.45
C ARG A 66 17.98 2.08 -23.79
N ILE A 67 17.42 1.07 -23.15
CA ILE A 67 16.05 0.63 -23.38
C ILE A 67 15.11 1.38 -22.44
N ASN A 68 14.00 1.87 -23.00
CA ASN A 68 13.02 2.65 -22.25
C ASN A 68 12.20 1.77 -21.30
N GLY A 69 11.96 2.28 -20.09
CA GLY A 69 11.17 1.61 -19.04
C GLY A 69 11.96 0.67 -18.12
N ILE A 70 11.26 -0.31 -17.56
CA ILE A 70 11.78 -1.20 -16.51
C ILE A 70 12.70 -2.29 -17.09
N SER A 71 13.76 -2.61 -16.35
CA SER A 71 14.89 -3.41 -16.84
C SER A 71 14.53 -4.89 -17.05
N GLU A 72 13.70 -5.46 -16.17
CA GLU A 72 13.26 -6.85 -16.25
C GLU A 72 12.31 -7.15 -17.43
N TRP A 73 11.95 -6.12 -18.19
CA TRP A 73 11.19 -6.20 -19.45
C TRP A 73 12.05 -6.02 -20.70
N ILE A 74 13.38 -5.93 -20.56
CA ILE A 74 14.30 -5.62 -21.66
C ILE A 74 14.17 -6.57 -22.86
N MET A 75 13.96 -7.87 -22.61
CA MET A 75 13.76 -8.87 -23.66
C MET A 75 12.63 -8.47 -24.61
N ALA A 76 11.47 -8.12 -24.07
CA ALA A 76 10.31 -7.70 -24.85
C ALA A 76 10.46 -6.30 -25.44
N ARG A 77 11.01 -5.35 -24.67
CA ARG A 77 11.06 -3.93 -25.06
C ARG A 77 12.12 -3.61 -26.12
N ALA A 78 13.21 -4.38 -26.14
CA ALA A 78 14.21 -4.31 -27.19
C ALA A 78 13.97 -5.36 -28.29
N GLU A 79 12.82 -6.06 -28.24
CA GLU A 79 12.43 -7.12 -29.19
C GLU A 79 13.56 -8.15 -29.41
N ILE A 80 14.24 -8.53 -28.32
CA ILE A 80 15.38 -9.45 -28.37
C ILE A 80 14.87 -10.85 -28.74
N PRO A 81 15.39 -11.50 -29.81
CA PRO A 81 15.02 -12.87 -30.14
C PRO A 81 15.33 -13.83 -28.98
N VAL A 82 14.49 -14.85 -28.77
CA VAL A 82 14.57 -15.81 -27.65
C VAL A 82 15.94 -16.44 -27.58
N LYS A 83 16.43 -17.00 -28.70
CA LYS A 83 17.75 -17.64 -28.78
C LYS A 83 18.92 -16.68 -28.63
N GLU A 84 18.70 -15.38 -28.85
CA GLU A 84 19.72 -14.36 -28.60
C GLU A 84 19.80 -14.02 -27.11
N TYR A 85 18.64 -13.86 -26.45
CA TYR A 85 18.56 -13.60 -25.02
C TYR A 85 19.03 -14.79 -24.19
N GLU A 86 18.72 -16.03 -24.62
CA GLU A 86 19.12 -17.28 -23.96
C GLU A 86 20.64 -17.36 -23.72
N LYS A 87 21.45 -16.77 -24.62
CA LYS A 87 22.92 -16.75 -24.52
C LYS A 87 23.45 -15.96 -23.32
N LEU A 88 22.65 -15.10 -22.70
CA LEU A 88 23.03 -14.42 -21.47
C LEU A 88 23.35 -15.44 -20.36
N ALA A 89 22.64 -16.57 -20.33
CA ALA A 89 22.85 -17.62 -19.34
C ALA A 89 24.29 -18.20 -19.39
N GLU A 90 24.90 -18.28 -20.58
CA GLU A 90 26.25 -18.86 -20.78
C GLU A 90 27.32 -18.13 -19.97
N ASN A 91 27.13 -16.83 -19.68
CA ASN A 91 28.09 -16.00 -18.95
C ASN A 91 27.55 -15.48 -17.61
N PHE A 92 26.31 -15.82 -17.25
CA PHE A 92 25.70 -15.34 -16.02
C PHE A 92 26.32 -16.05 -14.81
N ASN A 93 27.22 -15.38 -14.10
CA ASN A 93 27.91 -15.95 -12.93
C ASN A 93 27.86 -15.01 -11.71
N PRO A 94 26.85 -15.13 -10.84
CA PRO A 94 26.74 -14.36 -9.60
C PRO A 94 27.78 -14.66 -8.51
N ASP A 95 29.06 -14.47 -8.81
CA ASP A 95 30.18 -14.83 -7.93
C ASP A 95 30.19 -14.11 -6.57
N LYS A 96 29.44 -13.02 -6.41
CA LYS A 96 29.28 -12.27 -5.16
C LYS A 96 27.93 -12.46 -4.47
N PHE A 97 27.08 -13.35 -4.97
CA PHE A 97 25.84 -13.69 -4.29
C PHE A 97 26.09 -14.30 -2.90
N ASP A 98 25.45 -13.72 -1.89
CA ASP A 98 25.50 -14.15 -0.50
C ASP A 98 24.09 -14.06 0.13
N ALA A 99 23.45 -15.22 0.27
CA ALA A 99 22.15 -15.35 0.91
C ALA A 99 22.14 -14.88 2.38
N GLU A 100 23.24 -15.09 3.12
CA GLU A 100 23.38 -14.63 4.50
C GLU A 100 23.36 -13.09 4.57
N ALA A 101 24.11 -12.44 3.69
CA ALA A 101 24.16 -10.99 3.62
C ALA A 101 22.79 -10.38 3.28
N TRP A 102 22.08 -10.97 2.32
CA TRP A 102 20.75 -10.50 1.90
C TRP A 102 19.73 -10.61 3.04
N VAL A 103 19.61 -11.79 3.66
CA VAL A 103 18.64 -12.01 4.74
C VAL A 103 18.98 -11.19 5.99
N LYS A 104 20.26 -11.07 6.34
CA LYS A 104 20.68 -10.20 7.46
C LYS A 104 20.36 -8.73 7.22
N LEU A 105 20.52 -8.24 5.99
CA LEU A 105 20.13 -6.88 5.66
C LEU A 105 18.62 -6.69 5.75
N ALA A 106 17.82 -7.62 5.22
CA ALA A 106 16.37 -7.58 5.33
C ALA A 106 15.92 -7.54 6.81
N LYS A 107 16.48 -8.44 7.63
CA LYS A 107 16.22 -8.49 9.07
C LYS A 107 16.64 -7.21 9.78
N TYR A 108 17.81 -6.66 9.45
CA TYR A 108 18.29 -5.39 10.00
C TYR A 108 17.37 -4.22 9.64
N ALA A 109 16.88 -4.19 8.39
CA ALA A 109 15.91 -3.20 7.93
C ALA A 109 14.55 -3.30 8.66
N GLY A 110 14.30 -4.41 9.37
CA GLY A 110 13.03 -4.67 10.04
C GLY A 110 12.03 -5.42 9.15
N MET A 111 12.43 -5.99 8.04
CA MET A 111 11.54 -6.81 7.23
C MET A 111 11.30 -8.16 7.90
N LYS A 112 10.08 -8.69 7.78
CA LYS A 112 9.66 -9.97 8.39
C LYS A 112 9.56 -11.11 7.38
N TYR A 113 9.55 -10.78 6.10
CA TYR A 113 9.46 -11.74 5.01
C TYR A 113 10.22 -11.25 3.78
N ILE A 114 10.59 -12.20 2.93
CA ILE A 114 11.23 -11.96 1.64
C ILE A 114 10.40 -12.65 0.56
N VAL A 115 10.11 -11.94 -0.53
CA VAL A 115 9.58 -12.52 -1.78
C VAL A 115 10.62 -12.33 -2.86
N ILE A 116 11.02 -13.39 -3.56
CA ILE A 116 12.03 -13.33 -4.64
C ILE A 116 11.50 -13.95 -5.93
N THR A 117 11.84 -13.37 -7.08
CA THR A 117 11.54 -13.93 -8.41
C THR A 117 12.18 -15.30 -8.58
N SER A 118 11.39 -16.37 -8.43
CA SER A 118 11.82 -17.73 -8.78
C SER A 118 11.86 -17.93 -10.30
N LYS A 119 10.97 -17.25 -11.01
CA LYS A 119 10.96 -17.11 -12.46
C LYS A 119 10.22 -15.83 -12.85
N HIS A 120 10.82 -14.99 -13.68
CA HIS A 120 10.17 -13.81 -14.27
C HIS A 120 9.65 -14.11 -15.69
N HIS A 121 9.15 -13.10 -16.39
CA HIS A 121 8.56 -13.27 -17.73
C HIS A 121 9.54 -13.76 -18.80
N ASP A 122 10.84 -13.52 -18.62
CA ASP A 122 11.89 -14.02 -19.51
C ASP A 122 12.06 -15.55 -19.44
N GLY A 123 11.34 -16.23 -18.53
CA GLY A 123 11.22 -17.68 -18.50
C GLY A 123 12.36 -18.41 -17.80
N PHE A 124 13.38 -17.67 -17.35
CA PHE A 124 14.56 -18.22 -16.70
C PHE A 124 14.29 -18.54 -15.23
N ALA A 125 14.45 -19.80 -14.85
CA ALA A 125 14.26 -20.22 -13.47
C ALA A 125 15.51 -19.95 -12.63
N MET A 126 15.35 -19.18 -11.55
CA MET A 126 16.42 -18.87 -10.58
C MET A 126 16.68 -19.99 -9.57
N PHE A 127 16.25 -21.21 -9.88
CA PHE A 127 16.40 -22.40 -9.06
C PHE A 127 16.60 -23.64 -9.92
N HIS A 128 17.04 -24.75 -9.34
CA HIS A 128 17.24 -25.99 -10.10
C HIS A 128 15.90 -26.66 -10.44
N SER A 129 15.36 -26.36 -11.62
CA SER A 129 14.12 -26.97 -12.12
C SER A 129 14.41 -28.15 -13.03
N LYS A 130 13.76 -29.30 -12.82
CA LYS A 130 13.88 -30.46 -13.72
C LYS A 130 12.95 -30.35 -14.93
N ALA A 131 11.97 -29.44 -14.87
CA ALA A 131 11.00 -29.23 -15.93
C ALA A 131 11.59 -28.54 -17.17
N SER A 132 12.65 -27.76 -17.00
CA SER A 132 13.36 -27.07 -18.09
C SER A 132 14.82 -26.88 -17.73
N LYS A 133 15.71 -27.08 -18.72
CA LYS A 133 17.16 -26.83 -18.62
C LYS A 133 17.51 -25.34 -18.63
N TYR A 134 16.56 -24.47 -18.98
CA TYR A 134 16.73 -23.02 -18.92
C TYR A 134 16.56 -22.53 -17.47
N ASN A 135 17.56 -22.83 -16.64
CA ASN A 135 17.59 -22.52 -15.22
C ASN A 135 19.02 -22.21 -14.74
N ILE A 136 19.14 -21.55 -13.59
CA ILE A 136 20.42 -21.06 -13.09
C ILE A 136 21.48 -22.14 -12.83
N VAL A 137 21.07 -23.38 -12.51
CA VAL A 137 22.02 -24.46 -12.23
C VAL A 137 22.50 -25.11 -13.52
N ASP A 138 21.59 -25.41 -14.44
CA ASP A 138 21.91 -26.16 -15.66
C ASP A 138 22.49 -25.28 -16.79
N ALA A 139 22.04 -24.02 -16.90
CA ALA A 139 22.34 -23.16 -18.05
C ALA A 139 23.46 -22.14 -17.81
N THR A 140 24.04 -22.09 -16.60
CA THR A 140 25.02 -21.07 -16.22
C THR A 140 26.24 -21.67 -15.53
N PRO A 141 27.39 -20.96 -15.51
CA PRO A 141 28.57 -21.37 -14.75
C PRO A 141 28.41 -21.25 -13.22
N PHE A 142 27.27 -20.75 -12.70
CA PHE A 142 27.08 -20.53 -11.27
C PHE A 142 27.00 -21.83 -10.44
N ASP A 143 26.40 -22.89 -11.02
CA ASP A 143 26.28 -24.25 -10.45
C ASP A 143 25.73 -24.30 -8.99
N ARG A 144 24.91 -23.30 -8.62
CA ARG A 144 24.33 -23.14 -7.28
C ARG A 144 22.85 -22.80 -7.40
N ASP A 145 22.07 -23.26 -6.41
CA ASP A 145 20.65 -22.91 -6.28
C ASP A 145 20.49 -21.78 -5.26
N PRO A 146 20.37 -20.51 -5.69
CA PRO A 146 20.32 -19.38 -4.77
C PRO A 146 19.01 -19.35 -3.97
N LEU A 147 17.92 -19.90 -4.49
CA LEU A 147 16.65 -19.96 -3.75
C LEU A 147 16.72 -20.95 -2.60
N LYS A 148 17.42 -22.07 -2.79
CA LYS A 148 17.68 -23.03 -1.72
C LYS A 148 18.54 -22.42 -0.62
N GLU A 149 19.62 -21.73 -0.99
CA GLU A 149 20.48 -21.03 -0.02
C GLU A 149 19.69 -19.96 0.76
N LEU A 150 18.85 -19.17 0.07
CA LEU A 150 17.96 -18.20 0.73
C LEU A 150 16.97 -18.87 1.68
N ALA A 151 16.36 -20.00 1.29
CA ALA A 151 15.41 -20.71 2.15
C ALA A 151 16.05 -21.22 3.45
N GLU A 152 17.26 -21.76 3.36
CA GLU A 152 18.02 -22.23 4.53
C GLU A 152 18.36 -21.09 5.49
N VAL A 153 18.78 -19.94 4.95
CA VAL A 153 19.10 -18.74 5.76
C VAL A 153 17.84 -18.13 6.36
N CYS A 154 16.76 -17.95 5.59
CA CYS A 154 15.49 -17.42 6.07
C CYS A 154 14.95 -18.22 7.25
N LYS A 155 14.97 -19.57 7.14
CA LYS A 155 14.58 -20.47 8.23
C LYS A 155 15.45 -20.28 9.47
N ARG A 156 16.77 -20.14 9.31
CA ARG A 156 17.71 -19.92 10.43
C ARG A 156 17.49 -18.56 11.10
N GLU A 157 17.21 -17.53 10.32
CA GLU A 157 17.08 -16.14 10.80
C GLU A 157 15.66 -15.77 11.25
N GLY A 158 14.68 -16.67 11.05
CA GLY A 158 13.27 -16.43 11.41
C GLY A 158 12.58 -15.43 10.48
N ILE A 159 12.98 -15.42 9.20
CA ILE A 159 12.36 -14.62 8.14
C ILE A 159 11.46 -15.54 7.32
N ARG A 160 10.21 -15.14 7.13
CA ARG A 160 9.24 -15.87 6.30
C ARG A 160 9.64 -15.77 4.83
N LEU A 161 9.38 -16.80 4.04
CA LEU A 161 9.83 -16.85 2.65
C LEU A 161 8.66 -17.00 1.70
N GLY A 162 8.68 -16.20 0.63
CA GLY A 162 7.83 -16.35 -0.52
C GLY A 162 8.61 -16.36 -1.82
N PHE A 163 8.04 -16.98 -2.83
CA PHE A 163 8.55 -16.89 -4.20
C PHE A 163 7.52 -16.21 -5.08
N TYR A 164 8.00 -15.28 -5.89
CA TYR A 164 7.28 -14.78 -7.05
C TYR A 164 7.40 -15.79 -8.18
N TYR A 165 6.33 -15.97 -8.94
CA TYR A 165 6.33 -16.82 -10.12
C TYR A 165 5.48 -16.22 -11.25
N SER A 166 6.11 -15.96 -12.40
CA SER A 166 5.42 -15.58 -13.64
C SER A 166 4.74 -16.81 -14.25
N GLN A 167 3.46 -16.98 -13.95
CA GLN A 167 2.75 -18.24 -14.20
C GLN A 167 2.27 -18.42 -15.64
N ALA A 168 1.82 -17.36 -16.29
CA ALA A 168 1.31 -17.40 -17.66
C ALA A 168 2.37 -16.90 -18.65
N GLN A 169 2.95 -15.74 -18.36
CA GLN A 169 3.97 -15.14 -19.21
C GLN A 169 5.29 -15.88 -19.07
N ASP A 170 5.71 -16.51 -20.16
CA ASP A 170 7.01 -17.13 -20.30
C ASP A 170 7.44 -16.92 -21.75
N TRP A 171 8.17 -15.83 -21.97
CA TRP A 171 8.56 -15.32 -23.28
C TRP A 171 9.57 -16.23 -23.99
N HIS A 172 10.17 -17.17 -23.27
CA HIS A 172 11.07 -18.19 -23.80
C HIS A 172 10.30 -19.39 -24.37
N GLU A 173 9.16 -19.75 -23.78
CA GLU A 173 8.49 -21.01 -24.09
C GLU A 173 7.45 -20.88 -25.23
N PRO A 174 7.42 -21.83 -26.19
CA PRO A 174 6.42 -21.89 -27.26
C PRO A 174 4.97 -21.73 -26.80
N GLY A 175 4.61 -22.32 -25.66
CA GLY A 175 3.27 -22.25 -25.07
C GLY A 175 3.06 -21.09 -24.09
N GLY A 176 4.11 -20.41 -23.63
CA GLY A 176 4.02 -19.35 -22.62
C GLY A 176 3.41 -18.06 -23.17
N THR A 177 2.57 -17.34 -22.43
CA THR A 177 1.98 -16.08 -22.92
C THR A 177 2.99 -14.94 -22.96
N TYR A 178 2.58 -13.79 -23.51
CA TYR A 178 3.44 -12.61 -23.65
C TYR A 178 2.63 -11.31 -23.54
N TRP A 179 3.33 -10.18 -23.43
CA TRP A 179 2.76 -8.95 -22.91
C TRP A 179 1.62 -8.33 -23.73
N ASN A 180 1.66 -8.46 -25.06
CA ASN A 180 0.64 -7.95 -25.99
C ASN A 180 -0.22 -9.05 -26.62
N ILE A 181 -0.24 -10.25 -26.04
CA ILE A 181 -1.03 -11.38 -26.56
C ILE A 181 -2.53 -11.05 -26.65
N GLU A 182 -3.06 -10.30 -25.69
CA GLU A 182 -4.47 -9.89 -25.63
C GLU A 182 -4.83 -8.84 -26.70
N GLU A 183 -3.83 -8.18 -27.29
CA GLU A 183 -4.02 -7.27 -28.42
C GLU A 183 -4.11 -8.02 -29.76
N GLY A 184 -3.98 -9.36 -29.75
CA GLY A 184 -3.95 -10.17 -30.96
C GLY A 184 -2.68 -9.98 -31.80
N LYS A 185 -1.64 -9.34 -31.25
CA LYS A 185 -0.35 -9.16 -31.90
C LYS A 185 0.46 -10.46 -31.84
N PRO A 186 1.24 -10.82 -32.87
CA PRO A 186 2.16 -11.94 -32.80
C PRO A 186 3.25 -11.69 -31.75
N HIS A 187 3.90 -12.76 -31.32
CA HIS A 187 5.15 -12.68 -30.56
C HIS A 187 6.20 -11.90 -31.37
N TRP A 188 7.06 -11.12 -30.72
CA TRP A 188 8.04 -10.27 -31.43
C TRP A 188 9.16 -11.09 -32.08
N ASP A 189 9.51 -12.24 -31.50
CA ASP A 189 10.41 -13.21 -32.13
C ASP A 189 9.64 -14.03 -33.19
N PRO A 190 9.93 -13.83 -34.50
CA PRO A 190 9.25 -14.56 -35.57
C PRO A 190 9.69 -16.02 -35.69
N ASP A 191 10.84 -16.39 -35.11
CA ASP A 191 11.40 -17.74 -35.17
C ASP A 191 10.86 -18.65 -34.04
N LEU A 192 10.13 -18.08 -33.08
CA LEU A 192 9.47 -18.83 -32.01
C LEU A 192 8.15 -19.42 -32.52
N GLU A 193 8.16 -20.70 -32.89
CA GLU A 193 6.95 -21.44 -33.20
C GLU A 193 6.04 -21.52 -31.96
N ARG A 194 4.79 -21.08 -32.10
CA ARG A 194 3.85 -20.94 -30.98
C ARG A 194 3.05 -22.22 -30.76
N GLU A 195 2.86 -22.58 -29.50
CA GLU A 195 2.09 -23.74 -29.06
C GLU A 195 0.90 -23.34 -28.17
N PRO A 196 -0.08 -24.25 -27.94
CA PRO A 196 -1.17 -24.02 -26.99
C PRO A 196 -0.66 -23.79 -25.56
N LEU A 197 -1.31 -22.88 -24.83
CA LEU A 197 -0.96 -22.52 -23.44
C LEU A 197 -0.82 -23.74 -22.53
N MET A 198 -1.74 -24.70 -22.65
CA MET A 198 -1.77 -25.88 -21.78
C MET A 198 -0.55 -26.80 -21.94
N ASN A 199 0.16 -26.76 -23.07
CA ASN A 199 1.43 -27.49 -23.22
C ASN A 199 2.48 -26.95 -22.25
N TYR A 200 2.61 -25.62 -22.18
CA TYR A 200 3.51 -24.96 -21.24
C TYR A 200 3.05 -25.12 -19.79
N ILE A 201 1.74 -24.98 -19.52
CA ILE A 201 1.21 -25.13 -18.16
C ILE A 201 1.49 -26.53 -17.60
N ASN A 202 1.18 -27.57 -18.36
CA ASN A 202 1.36 -28.95 -17.92
C ASN A 202 2.82 -29.42 -17.98
N GLY A 203 3.58 -28.96 -18.97
CA GLY A 203 4.96 -29.38 -19.21
C GLY A 203 6.01 -28.65 -18.39
N LYS A 204 5.76 -27.38 -18.03
CA LYS A 204 6.72 -26.54 -17.29
C LYS A 204 6.12 -25.90 -16.04
N ALA A 205 5.00 -25.17 -16.16
CA ALA A 205 4.56 -24.33 -15.04
C ALA A 205 4.07 -25.09 -13.81
N VAL A 206 3.20 -26.09 -14.00
CA VAL A 206 2.72 -26.97 -12.91
C VAL A 206 3.89 -27.76 -12.29
N PRO A 207 4.78 -28.41 -13.07
CA PRO A 207 5.98 -29.04 -12.52
C PRO A 207 6.86 -28.09 -11.70
N GLN A 208 7.14 -26.88 -12.19
CA GLN A 208 7.97 -25.91 -11.47
C GLN A 208 7.33 -25.45 -10.16
N VAL A 209 6.01 -25.21 -10.14
CA VAL A 209 5.30 -24.85 -8.90
C VAL A 209 5.34 -25.99 -7.88
N LYS A 210 5.24 -27.26 -8.32
CA LYS A 210 5.44 -28.42 -7.42
C LYS A 210 6.85 -28.43 -6.83
N GLU A 211 7.88 -28.25 -7.66
CA GLU A 211 9.27 -28.19 -7.20
C GLU A 211 9.48 -27.06 -6.18
N ILE A 212 8.88 -25.89 -6.40
CA ILE A 212 8.90 -24.74 -5.49
C ILE A 212 8.26 -25.07 -4.14
N LEU A 213 7.16 -25.81 -4.11
CA LEU A 213 6.46 -26.08 -2.86
C LEU A 213 7.08 -27.27 -2.10
N GLU A 214 7.76 -28.17 -2.79
CA GLU A 214 8.35 -29.39 -2.21
C GLU A 214 9.81 -29.21 -1.75
N ASN A 215 10.65 -28.47 -2.48
CA ASN A 215 12.11 -28.54 -2.31
C ASN A 215 12.71 -27.57 -1.28
N TYR A 216 11.96 -26.59 -0.80
CA TYR A 216 12.50 -25.46 -0.01
C TYR A 216 12.06 -25.45 1.46
N GLY A 217 11.49 -26.56 1.94
CA GLY A 217 11.16 -26.75 3.36
C GLY A 217 9.88 -26.04 3.82
N GLY A 218 8.98 -25.73 2.88
CA GLY A 218 7.71 -25.03 3.11
C GLY A 218 7.82 -23.54 2.76
N LEU A 219 6.95 -23.09 1.86
CA LEU A 219 6.85 -21.70 1.41
C LEU A 219 5.66 -21.02 2.08
N ASP A 220 5.84 -19.79 2.57
CA ASP A 220 4.77 -19.01 3.21
C ASP A 220 3.92 -18.24 2.19
N ILE A 221 4.53 -17.76 1.10
CA ILE A 221 3.85 -16.98 0.05
C ILE A 221 4.21 -17.51 -1.34
N LEU A 222 3.22 -17.77 -2.18
CA LEU A 222 3.41 -17.88 -3.64
C LEU A 222 2.75 -16.68 -4.31
N TRP A 223 3.59 -15.78 -4.83
CA TRP A 223 3.19 -14.49 -5.37
C TRP A 223 3.09 -14.59 -6.90
N TRP A 224 1.87 -14.58 -7.43
CA TRP A 224 1.60 -14.68 -8.86
C TRP A 224 1.70 -13.33 -9.55
N ASP A 225 1.96 -13.32 -10.85
CA ASP A 225 2.03 -12.06 -11.59
C ASP A 225 1.35 -12.06 -12.94
N THR A 226 0.94 -10.86 -13.39
CA THR A 226 0.47 -10.54 -14.74
C THR A 226 -0.19 -11.72 -15.48
N PRO A 227 -1.43 -12.11 -15.11
CA PRO A 227 -2.15 -13.24 -15.72
C PRO A 227 -2.67 -12.91 -17.13
N ARG A 228 -1.83 -12.28 -17.96
CA ARG A 228 -2.12 -11.89 -19.34
C ARG A 228 -2.24 -13.14 -20.20
N GLY A 229 -3.36 -13.26 -20.91
CA GLY A 229 -3.67 -14.46 -21.70
C GLY A 229 -3.87 -15.72 -20.86
N MET A 230 -3.98 -15.61 -19.52
CA MET A 230 -4.26 -16.75 -18.64
C MET A 230 -5.69 -17.24 -18.85
N THR A 231 -5.87 -18.55 -19.04
CA THR A 231 -7.19 -19.17 -19.07
C THR A 231 -7.59 -19.69 -17.68
N GLU A 232 -8.90 -19.82 -17.44
CA GLU A 232 -9.40 -20.42 -16.20
C GLU A 232 -8.96 -21.89 -16.05
N GLU A 233 -8.85 -22.63 -17.16
CA GLU A 233 -8.31 -23.99 -17.18
C GLU A 233 -6.85 -24.04 -16.68
N ALA A 234 -5.99 -23.16 -17.20
CA ALA A 234 -4.60 -23.06 -16.78
C ALA A 234 -4.47 -22.65 -15.31
N ALA A 235 -5.29 -21.69 -14.88
CA ALA A 235 -5.32 -21.24 -13.48
C ALA A 235 -5.77 -22.36 -12.52
N ASN A 236 -6.78 -23.15 -12.90
CA ASN A 236 -7.23 -24.30 -12.11
C ASN A 236 -6.15 -25.38 -11.98
N ALA A 237 -5.36 -25.63 -13.03
CA ALA A 237 -4.25 -26.59 -12.97
C ALA A 237 -3.19 -26.21 -11.94
N LEU A 238 -2.85 -24.91 -11.85
CA LEU A 238 -1.92 -24.39 -10.84
C LEU A 238 -2.55 -24.34 -9.44
N LYS A 239 -3.82 -23.93 -9.35
CA LYS A 239 -4.56 -23.89 -8.09
C LYS A 239 -4.66 -25.26 -7.43
N ALA A 240 -4.87 -26.31 -8.23
CA ALA A 240 -4.93 -27.68 -7.74
C ALA A 240 -3.63 -28.12 -7.03
N VAL A 241 -2.48 -27.56 -7.42
CA VAL A 241 -1.20 -27.79 -6.71
C VAL A 241 -1.16 -27.03 -5.40
N THR A 242 -1.56 -25.75 -5.40
CA THR A 242 -1.51 -24.92 -4.18
C THR A 242 -2.52 -25.33 -3.12
N ASP A 243 -3.63 -25.97 -3.50
CA ASP A 243 -4.67 -26.42 -2.57
C ASP A 243 -4.17 -27.50 -1.60
N ASP A 244 -3.08 -28.21 -1.94
CA ASP A 244 -2.42 -29.18 -1.05
C ASP A 244 -1.62 -28.50 0.09
N TYR A 245 -1.47 -27.17 0.07
CA TYR A 245 -0.66 -26.39 1.00
C TYR A 245 -1.53 -25.35 1.76
N PRO A 246 -2.32 -25.77 2.78
CA PRO A 246 -3.33 -24.91 3.41
C PRO A 246 -2.78 -23.66 4.10
N ASN A 247 -1.49 -23.65 4.47
CA ASN A 247 -0.82 -22.50 5.09
C ASN A 247 -0.20 -21.53 4.08
N LEU A 248 -0.13 -21.88 2.79
CA LEU A 248 0.46 -21.05 1.72
C LEU A 248 -0.47 -19.90 1.37
N ILE A 249 0.01 -18.67 1.49
CA ILE A 249 -0.75 -17.48 1.11
C ILE A 249 -0.47 -17.12 -0.36
N THR A 250 -1.48 -16.71 -1.11
CA THR A 250 -1.35 -16.25 -2.50
C THR A 250 -1.98 -14.87 -2.71
N ASN A 251 -1.46 -14.11 -3.67
CA ASN A 251 -2.08 -12.84 -4.07
C ASN A 251 -3.21 -13.03 -5.10
N ASN A 252 -3.92 -11.95 -5.41
CA ASN A 252 -5.04 -11.90 -6.35
C ASN A 252 -4.66 -11.99 -7.85
N ARG A 253 -3.46 -12.47 -8.18
CA ARG A 253 -2.90 -12.37 -9.54
C ARG A 253 -2.81 -13.68 -10.30
N LEU A 254 -3.24 -14.80 -9.72
CA LEU A 254 -3.31 -16.07 -10.45
C LEU A 254 -4.24 -15.97 -11.66
N TYR A 255 -5.43 -15.41 -11.48
CA TYR A 255 -6.46 -15.21 -12.50
C TYR A 255 -7.41 -14.05 -12.10
N ARG A 256 -7.72 -13.12 -13.01
CA ARG A 256 -8.25 -11.77 -12.66
C ARG A 256 -9.68 -11.65 -12.09
N PRO A 257 -10.52 -12.70 -12.01
CA PRO A 257 -11.69 -12.70 -11.14
C PRO A 257 -11.43 -13.24 -9.72
N TRP A 258 -10.26 -13.84 -9.45
CA TRP A 258 -10.00 -14.55 -8.20
C TRP A 258 -9.31 -13.64 -7.18
N PRO A 259 -9.78 -13.61 -5.91
CA PRO A 259 -9.33 -12.62 -4.93
C PRO A 259 -7.97 -12.97 -4.29
N GLY A 260 -7.50 -14.21 -4.40
CA GLY A 260 -6.37 -14.70 -3.59
C GLY A 260 -6.66 -14.62 -2.08
N ASP A 261 -5.62 -14.68 -1.28
CA ASP A 261 -5.67 -14.40 0.16
C ASP A 261 -5.45 -12.90 0.47
N PHE A 262 -4.76 -12.17 -0.41
CA PHE A 262 -4.57 -10.72 -0.33
C PHE A 262 -4.51 -10.07 -1.72
N GLN A 263 -4.81 -8.78 -1.79
CA GLN A 263 -4.79 -8.00 -3.04
C GLN A 263 -3.55 -7.11 -3.18
N THR A 264 -3.23 -6.73 -4.42
CA THR A 264 -1.97 -6.04 -4.76
C THR A 264 -2.19 -4.75 -5.57
N PRO A 265 -2.49 -3.61 -4.91
CA PRO A 265 -2.45 -2.29 -5.54
C PRO A 265 -0.99 -1.87 -5.82
N GLU A 266 -0.40 -2.51 -6.83
CA GLU A 266 1.01 -2.34 -7.22
C GLU A 266 1.33 -0.88 -7.58
N GLN A 267 2.45 -0.37 -7.04
CA GLN A 267 2.95 1.01 -7.27
C GLN A 267 1.96 2.12 -6.88
N HIS A 268 0.86 1.79 -6.20
CA HIS A 268 -0.18 2.73 -5.83
C HIS A 268 -0.60 2.51 -4.39
N VAL A 269 -0.26 3.44 -3.49
CA VAL A 269 -0.80 3.41 -2.13
C VAL A 269 -2.24 3.92 -2.20
N PRO A 270 -3.24 3.12 -1.78
CA PRO A 270 -4.63 3.58 -1.74
C PRO A 270 -4.76 4.86 -0.88
N PRO A 271 -5.68 5.78 -1.22
CA PRO A 271 -5.87 7.03 -0.48
C PRO A 271 -6.32 6.77 0.97
N THR A 272 -7.17 5.76 1.17
CA THR A 272 -7.72 5.31 2.45
C THR A 272 -7.38 3.84 2.71
N GLY A 273 -7.71 3.34 3.91
CA GLY A 273 -7.65 1.89 4.19
C GLY A 273 -8.67 1.11 3.36
N LEU A 274 -8.31 -0.13 3.04
CA LEU A 274 -9.19 -1.08 2.33
C LEU A 274 -9.77 -2.09 3.33
N ASP A 275 -10.93 -2.65 3.00
CA ASP A 275 -11.69 -3.58 3.84
C ASP A 275 -11.29 -5.06 3.66
N TYR A 276 -10.24 -5.31 2.89
CA TYR A 276 -9.61 -6.61 2.67
C TYR A 276 -8.10 -6.55 2.95
N ASP A 277 -7.42 -7.70 3.07
CA ASP A 277 -5.97 -7.73 3.21
C ASP A 277 -5.30 -7.30 1.89
N TRP A 278 -4.34 -6.36 1.98
CA TRP A 278 -3.64 -5.83 0.80
C TRP A 278 -2.17 -5.52 1.06
N GLU A 279 -1.37 -5.67 0.00
CA GLU A 279 0.06 -5.39 -0.01
C GLU A 279 0.42 -4.52 -1.21
N VAL A 280 1.06 -3.38 -0.94
CA VAL A 280 1.67 -2.59 -2.00
C VAL A 280 3.10 -3.07 -2.17
N CYS A 281 3.42 -3.49 -3.38
CA CYS A 281 4.79 -3.63 -3.83
C CYS A 281 5.28 -2.29 -4.41
N MET A 282 6.48 -1.86 -4.00
CA MET A 282 7.09 -0.59 -4.40
C MET A 282 8.55 -0.78 -4.79
N THR A 283 8.98 -0.04 -5.81
CA THR A 283 10.38 0.10 -6.22
C THR A 283 11.09 1.16 -5.38
N MET A 284 12.39 0.99 -5.12
CA MET A 284 13.21 2.06 -4.53
C MET A 284 13.62 3.11 -5.57
N ASN A 285 13.71 2.76 -6.85
CA ASN A 285 13.94 3.66 -7.97
C ASN A 285 12.78 3.55 -8.98
N THR A 286 13.04 3.52 -10.29
CA THR A 286 12.00 3.42 -11.34
C THR A 286 11.93 2.05 -12.01
N SER A 287 12.67 1.05 -11.52
CA SER A 287 12.78 -0.30 -12.09
C SER A 287 12.71 -1.38 -11.02
N TRP A 288 12.14 -2.55 -11.34
CA TRP A 288 12.15 -3.69 -10.41
C TRP A 288 13.50 -4.42 -10.47
N GLY A 289 13.90 -4.85 -11.68
CA GLY A 289 15.22 -5.40 -11.94
C GLY A 289 16.30 -4.32 -11.95
N TYR A 290 17.55 -4.73 -11.74
CA TYR A 290 18.70 -3.83 -11.75
C TYR A 290 18.83 -3.07 -13.07
N LYS A 291 19.02 -1.75 -12.98
CA LYS A 291 19.16 -0.84 -14.11
C LYS A 291 20.30 0.13 -13.84
N TRP A 292 21.42 -0.03 -14.56
CA TRP A 292 22.70 0.55 -14.13
C TRP A 292 22.73 2.08 -14.12
N TYR A 293 21.90 2.72 -14.94
CA TYR A 293 21.80 4.18 -15.09
C TYR A 293 20.56 4.79 -14.41
N ASP A 294 19.79 4.00 -13.66
CA ASP A 294 18.63 4.52 -12.93
C ASP A 294 19.01 5.01 -11.54
N GLU A 295 19.34 6.30 -11.46
CA GLU A 295 19.70 7.00 -10.23
C GLU A 295 18.51 7.71 -9.56
N ASN A 296 17.28 7.49 -10.02
CA ASN A 296 16.08 8.12 -9.49
C ASN A 296 15.59 7.43 -8.20
N TRP A 297 16.48 7.39 -7.20
CA TRP A 297 16.23 6.71 -5.94
C TRP A 297 15.33 7.53 -5.02
N LYS A 298 14.23 6.93 -4.55
CA LYS A 298 13.42 7.44 -3.45
C LYS A 298 14.29 7.68 -2.22
N SER A 299 14.05 8.76 -1.50
CA SER A 299 14.81 9.08 -0.29
C SER A 299 14.41 8.16 0.88
N THR A 300 15.27 8.05 1.89
CA THR A 300 14.92 7.34 3.14
C THR A 300 13.70 7.94 3.82
N GLU A 301 13.53 9.27 3.76
CA GLU A 301 12.36 9.96 4.27
C GLU A 301 11.08 9.47 3.58
N GLU A 302 11.08 9.45 2.24
CA GLU A 302 9.95 8.96 1.45
C GLU A 302 9.62 7.50 1.79
N LEU A 303 10.64 6.64 1.92
CA LEU A 303 10.44 5.22 2.20
C LEU A 303 9.88 4.97 3.62
N ILE A 304 10.34 5.71 4.63
CA ILE A 304 9.80 5.62 6.00
C ILE A 304 8.36 6.14 6.04
N LYS A 305 8.09 7.31 5.42
CA LYS A 305 6.74 7.87 5.35
C LYS A 305 5.79 6.93 4.60
N MET A 306 6.24 6.28 3.54
CA MET A 306 5.48 5.29 2.78
C MET A 306 5.14 4.04 3.62
N LEU A 307 6.10 3.47 4.34
CA LEU A 307 5.85 2.33 5.24
C LEU A 307 4.78 2.68 6.28
N VAL A 308 4.88 3.87 6.86
CA VAL A 308 3.95 4.34 7.90
C VAL A 308 2.57 4.63 7.33
N ASP A 309 2.49 5.26 6.15
CA ASP A 309 1.24 5.52 5.45
C ASP A 309 0.49 4.21 5.18
N ILE A 310 1.18 3.21 4.61
CA ILE A 310 0.62 1.89 4.33
C ILE A 310 0.16 1.19 5.62
N ALA A 311 1.01 1.15 6.66
CA ALA A 311 0.65 0.52 7.93
C ALA A 311 -0.54 1.21 8.62
N SER A 312 -0.63 2.54 8.53
CA SER A 312 -1.76 3.32 9.06
C SER A 312 -3.07 3.07 8.33
N LYS A 313 -3.02 2.50 7.12
CA LYS A 313 -4.17 2.09 6.31
C LYS A 313 -4.43 0.57 6.39
N GLY A 314 -3.68 -0.14 7.23
CA GLY A 314 -3.84 -1.58 7.47
C GLY A 314 -3.18 -2.51 6.45
N GLY A 315 -2.40 -1.97 5.51
CA GLY A 315 -1.72 -2.74 4.47
C GLY A 315 -0.30 -3.18 4.85
N ASN A 316 0.30 -3.95 3.95
CA ASN A 316 1.71 -4.33 4.01
C ASN A 316 2.52 -3.62 2.90
N LEU A 317 3.76 -3.25 3.20
CA LEU A 317 4.73 -2.76 2.22
C LEU A 317 5.70 -3.89 1.83
N LEU A 318 5.74 -4.24 0.56
CA LEU A 318 6.73 -5.13 -0.03
C LEU A 318 7.73 -4.30 -0.86
N LEU A 319 8.86 -3.94 -0.26
CA LEU A 319 9.82 -2.99 -0.84
C LEU A 319 10.91 -3.70 -1.64
N ASN A 320 11.06 -3.33 -2.91
CA ASN A 320 11.91 -4.03 -3.86
C ASN A 320 13.40 -3.63 -3.82
N VAL A 321 14.25 -4.62 -4.06
CA VAL A 321 15.66 -4.48 -4.42
C VAL A 321 15.93 -5.25 -5.72
N GLY A 322 16.61 -4.62 -6.67
CA GLY A 322 17.10 -5.27 -7.90
C GLY A 322 18.61 -5.54 -7.81
N PRO A 323 19.05 -6.78 -7.56
CA PRO A 323 20.47 -7.11 -7.45
C PRO A 323 21.18 -7.06 -8.81
N THR A 324 22.48 -6.75 -8.79
CA THR A 324 23.35 -6.77 -9.99
C THR A 324 23.49 -8.20 -10.53
N ALA A 325 24.00 -8.34 -11.76
CA ALA A 325 24.32 -9.67 -12.33
C ALA A 325 25.31 -10.48 -11.48
N THR A 326 26.20 -9.80 -10.74
CA THR A 326 27.15 -10.43 -9.82
C THR A 326 26.52 -10.89 -8.49
N GLY A 327 25.27 -10.55 -8.20
CA GLY A 327 24.57 -10.92 -6.97
C GLY A 327 24.72 -9.93 -5.81
N GLU A 328 25.18 -8.70 -6.07
CA GLU A 328 25.26 -7.65 -5.06
C GLU A 328 23.96 -6.81 -5.06
N PHE A 329 23.50 -6.41 -3.88
CA PHE A 329 22.52 -5.33 -3.80
C PHE A 329 23.18 -3.99 -4.14
N PRO A 330 22.52 -3.12 -4.93
CA PRO A 330 23.03 -1.78 -5.21
C PRO A 330 23.30 -1.01 -3.91
N LYS A 331 24.39 -0.24 -3.90
CA LYS A 331 24.82 0.54 -2.72
C LYS A 331 23.70 1.43 -2.17
N ALA A 332 22.98 2.12 -3.06
CA ALA A 332 21.87 2.99 -2.70
C ALA A 332 20.75 2.24 -1.94
N SER A 333 20.43 1.00 -2.35
CA SER A 333 19.47 0.14 -1.66
C SER A 333 19.96 -0.26 -0.27
N VAL A 334 21.24 -0.64 -0.14
CA VAL A 334 21.84 -1.01 1.15
C VAL A 334 21.82 0.15 2.14
N GLU A 335 22.16 1.36 1.69
CA GLU A 335 22.14 2.58 2.52
C GLU A 335 20.72 2.86 3.04
N ARG A 336 19.73 2.91 2.14
CA ARG A 336 18.32 3.15 2.50
C ARG A 336 17.77 2.11 3.46
N LEU A 337 18.01 0.82 3.19
CA LEU A 337 17.58 -0.27 4.07
C LEU A 337 18.23 -0.19 5.46
N LYS A 338 19.51 0.19 5.53
CA LYS A 338 20.16 0.41 6.81
C LYS A 338 19.54 1.59 7.55
N GLU A 339 19.31 2.73 6.90
CA GLU A 339 18.73 3.90 7.54
C GLU A 339 17.29 3.64 8.00
N MET A 340 16.47 2.99 7.18
CA MET A 340 15.15 2.48 7.58
C MET A 340 15.27 1.53 8.79
N GLY A 341 16.23 0.61 8.77
CA GLY A 341 16.51 -0.30 9.89
C GLY A 341 16.85 0.40 11.20
N HIS A 342 17.62 1.50 11.16
CA HIS A 342 17.89 2.30 12.36
C HIS A 342 16.62 2.92 12.93
N TRP A 343 15.70 3.39 12.08
CA TRP A 343 14.40 3.90 12.51
C TRP A 343 13.50 2.77 13.06
N MET A 344 13.45 1.62 12.38
CA MET A 344 12.65 0.45 12.78
C MET A 344 13.09 -0.15 14.12
N GLN A 345 14.38 -0.13 14.45
CA GLN A 345 14.86 -0.59 15.76
C GLN A 345 14.27 0.21 16.94
N GLN A 346 14.03 1.51 16.74
CA GLN A 346 13.48 2.39 17.77
C GLN A 346 11.95 2.40 17.75
N ASN A 347 11.35 2.29 16.56
CA ASN A 347 9.93 2.58 16.35
C ASN A 347 9.10 1.38 15.87
N GLY A 348 9.69 0.22 15.60
CA GLY A 348 8.99 -0.92 14.97
C GLY A 348 7.73 -1.41 15.71
N LYS A 349 7.59 -1.14 17.02
CA LYS A 349 6.35 -1.42 17.77
C LYS A 349 5.12 -0.67 17.28
N SER A 350 5.31 0.46 16.61
CA SER A 350 4.23 1.23 15.96
C SER A 350 3.92 0.76 14.55
N ILE A 351 4.60 -0.27 14.06
CA ILE A 351 4.36 -0.87 12.74
C ILE A 351 3.85 -2.31 12.94
N TYR A 352 4.59 -3.16 13.63
CA TYR A 352 4.25 -4.59 13.71
C TYR A 352 3.00 -4.87 14.55
N GLY A 353 2.07 -5.62 13.95
CA GLY A 353 0.82 -6.01 14.59
C GLY A 353 -0.08 -4.83 14.93
N THR A 354 0.05 -3.71 14.21
CA THR A 354 -0.91 -2.61 14.30
C THR A 354 -2.07 -2.78 13.33
N SER A 355 -3.21 -2.20 13.67
CA SER A 355 -4.35 -2.01 12.78
C SER A 355 -4.36 -0.59 12.21
N ALA A 356 -5.26 -0.37 11.24
CA ALA A 356 -5.49 0.93 10.63
C ALA A 356 -5.83 2.03 11.66
N SER A 357 -5.59 3.27 11.23
CA SER A 357 -5.91 4.51 11.94
C SER A 357 -7.40 4.55 12.29
N PRO A 358 -7.77 4.97 13.51
CA PRO A 358 -9.15 5.29 13.85
C PRO A 358 -9.54 6.70 13.40
N PHE A 359 -8.57 7.52 12.98
CA PHE A 359 -8.79 8.85 12.41
C PHE A 359 -8.89 8.76 10.89
N TYR A 360 -9.77 9.58 10.31
CA TYR A 360 -9.90 9.69 8.86
C TYR A 360 -8.61 10.23 8.24
N LYS A 361 -8.12 11.38 8.73
CA LYS A 361 -6.89 12.02 8.22
C LYS A 361 -6.20 12.85 9.29
N LEU A 362 -4.87 12.90 9.29
CA LEU A 362 -4.09 13.69 10.25
C LEU A 362 -3.10 14.57 9.47
N PRO A 363 -3.31 15.90 9.39
CA PRO A 363 -2.48 16.77 8.55
C PRO A 363 -0.98 16.74 8.85
N TRP A 364 -0.61 16.51 10.11
CA TRP A 364 0.79 16.47 10.56
C TRP A 364 1.44 15.08 10.43
N GLY A 365 0.70 14.06 9.99
CA GLY A 365 1.25 12.71 9.82
C GLY A 365 0.22 11.59 9.80
N ARG A 366 0.44 10.52 10.58
CA ARG A 366 -0.37 9.29 10.56
C ARG A 366 -0.59 8.72 11.95
N CYS A 367 -1.51 7.75 12.05
CA CYS A 367 -1.74 7.00 13.27
C CYS A 367 -1.84 5.50 12.97
N THR A 368 -1.15 4.68 13.75
CA THR A 368 -1.40 3.24 13.81
C THR A 368 -1.94 2.87 15.19
N THR A 369 -2.75 1.81 15.27
CA THR A 369 -3.36 1.39 16.53
C THR A 369 -2.91 0.00 16.92
N LYS A 370 -2.63 -0.22 18.21
CA LYS A 370 -2.44 -1.58 18.74
C LYS A 370 -3.28 -1.77 20.00
N LYS A 371 -4.07 -2.84 20.03
CA LYS A 371 -4.90 -3.22 21.18
C LYS A 371 -4.34 -4.50 21.80
N GLU A 372 -3.95 -4.44 23.06
CA GLU A 372 -3.38 -5.59 23.77
C GLU A 372 -3.69 -5.50 25.27
N GLY A 373 -4.17 -6.59 25.87
CA GLY A 373 -4.38 -6.66 27.33
C GLY A 373 -5.37 -5.61 27.90
N GLY A 374 -6.35 -5.16 27.10
CA GLY A 374 -7.30 -4.10 27.50
C GLY A 374 -6.71 -2.67 27.48
N VAL A 375 -5.52 -2.51 26.90
CA VAL A 375 -4.87 -1.24 26.62
C VAL A 375 -4.91 -1.00 25.11
N THR A 376 -5.22 0.23 24.72
CA THR A 376 -5.07 0.68 23.34
C THR A 376 -3.93 1.68 23.28
N ASN A 377 -2.92 1.40 22.45
CA ASN A 377 -1.88 2.36 22.12
C ASN A 377 -2.21 2.95 20.75
N LEU A 378 -2.34 4.27 20.69
CA LEU A 378 -2.28 5.03 19.44
C LEU A 378 -0.83 5.46 19.24
N TYR A 379 -0.24 5.11 18.11
CA TYR A 379 1.08 5.59 17.72
C TYR A 379 0.91 6.71 16.71
N LEU A 380 1.07 7.93 17.19
CA LEU A 380 1.03 9.14 16.38
C LEU A 380 2.39 9.31 15.70
N HIS A 381 2.41 9.04 14.41
CA HIS A 381 3.55 9.27 13.54
C HIS A 381 3.53 10.71 13.06
N VAL A 382 4.32 11.56 13.70
CA VAL A 382 4.42 12.99 13.40
C VAL A 382 5.55 13.21 12.42
N PHE A 383 5.18 13.52 11.18
CA PHE A 383 6.12 13.86 10.11
C PHE A 383 6.57 15.32 10.23
N ASP A 384 5.60 16.20 10.49
CA ASP A 384 5.81 17.64 10.57
C ASP A 384 5.32 18.13 11.92
N TRP A 385 6.27 18.38 12.83
CA TRP A 385 5.91 18.86 14.16
C TRP A 385 5.37 20.31 14.08
N PRO A 386 4.22 20.63 14.71
CA PRO A 386 3.68 21.99 14.71
C PRO A 386 4.66 23.02 15.28
N LYS A 387 4.84 24.14 14.58
CA LYS A 387 5.82 25.18 14.94
C LYS A 387 5.53 25.88 16.27
N ASP A 388 4.28 25.88 16.71
CA ASP A 388 3.85 26.39 18.01
C ASP A 388 4.09 25.39 19.16
N GLY A 389 4.59 24.18 18.83
CA GLY A 389 4.87 23.12 19.80
C GLY A 389 3.62 22.38 20.30
N LEU A 390 2.45 22.61 19.67
CA LEU A 390 1.17 22.04 20.06
C LEU A 390 0.68 21.02 19.03
N LEU A 391 0.78 19.73 19.35
CA LEU A 391 0.22 18.66 18.53
C LEU A 391 -1.25 18.44 18.90
N LYS A 392 -2.15 18.72 17.96
CA LYS A 392 -3.59 18.51 18.11
C LYS A 392 -4.01 17.15 17.54
N VAL A 393 -4.68 16.34 18.36
CA VAL A 393 -5.23 15.04 17.98
C VAL A 393 -6.75 15.13 18.03
N PRO A 394 -7.41 15.23 16.87
CA PRO A 394 -8.80 15.68 16.81
C PRO A 394 -9.81 14.61 17.24
N GLY A 395 -10.86 15.03 17.94
CA GLY A 395 -12.05 14.20 18.17
C GLY A 395 -11.85 12.93 19.01
N LEU A 396 -10.74 12.82 19.75
CA LEU A 396 -10.45 11.64 20.57
C LEU A 396 -11.24 11.70 21.88
N GLU A 397 -12.16 10.76 22.07
CA GLU A 397 -12.84 10.53 23.35
C GLU A 397 -12.27 9.27 23.99
N ALA A 398 -11.40 9.44 24.99
CA ALA A 398 -10.68 8.32 25.61
C ALA A 398 -10.20 8.61 27.04
N ASN A 399 -10.04 7.55 27.83
CA ASN A 399 -9.33 7.59 29.11
C ASN A 399 -7.81 7.49 28.87
N VAL A 400 -7.21 8.60 28.43
CA VAL A 400 -5.76 8.73 28.24
C VAL A 400 -5.07 8.61 29.60
N ARG A 401 -4.10 7.70 29.67
CA ARG A 401 -3.31 7.43 30.87
C ARG A 401 -1.93 8.05 30.79
N ASP A 402 -1.37 8.10 29.60
CA ASP A 402 -0.02 8.57 29.39
C ASP A 402 0.18 8.97 27.93
N VAL A 403 1.09 9.91 27.72
CA VAL A 403 1.55 10.34 26.40
C VAL A 403 3.07 10.44 26.45
N TYR A 404 3.79 9.66 25.65
CA TYR A 404 5.24 9.56 25.74
C TYR A 404 5.90 9.28 24.39
N LEU A 405 7.21 9.52 24.28
CA LEU A 405 7.98 9.27 23.06
C LEU A 405 8.33 7.79 22.94
N LEU A 406 8.04 7.14 21.80
CA LEU A 406 8.28 5.71 21.64
C LEU A 406 9.77 5.34 21.74
N SER A 407 10.64 6.12 21.10
CA SER A 407 12.10 5.91 21.11
C SER A 407 12.74 6.18 22.48
N ASN A 408 12.04 6.92 23.36
CA ASN A 408 12.46 7.18 24.73
C ASN A 408 11.25 7.15 25.68
N PRO A 409 10.80 5.96 26.14
CA PRO A 409 9.59 5.85 26.96
C PRO A 409 9.63 6.54 28.33
N LYS A 410 10.79 7.08 28.73
CA LYS A 410 10.92 7.92 29.94
C LYS A 410 10.56 9.39 29.68
N GLN A 411 10.40 9.77 28.41
CA GLN A 411 10.10 11.12 27.99
C GLN A 411 8.60 11.25 27.76
N HIS A 412 7.92 11.77 28.78
CA HIS A 412 6.49 12.01 28.78
C HIS A 412 6.17 13.43 28.32
N PHE A 413 5.01 13.61 27.71
CA PHE A 413 4.50 14.90 27.26
C PHE A 413 3.41 15.39 28.19
N ALA A 414 3.32 16.71 28.36
CA ALA A 414 2.15 17.30 28.99
C ALA A 414 0.99 17.29 27.98
N TRP A 415 -0.22 16.96 28.45
CA TRP A 415 -1.39 16.89 27.60
C TRP A 415 -2.66 17.31 28.35
N LYS A 416 -3.66 17.78 27.60
CA LYS A 416 -5.00 18.09 28.10
C LYS A 416 -6.02 17.93 26.98
N PHE A 417 -7.29 17.76 27.35
CA PHE A 417 -8.40 17.89 26.41
C PHE A 417 -8.87 19.34 26.36
N GLU A 418 -9.08 19.87 25.16
CA GLU A 418 -9.54 21.23 24.91
C GLU A 418 -10.37 21.24 23.61
N GLU A 419 -11.57 21.84 23.64
CA GLU A 419 -12.46 21.92 22.48
C GLU A 419 -12.82 20.57 21.80
N GLY A 420 -12.71 19.45 22.53
CA GLY A 420 -12.97 18.10 21.99
C GLY A 420 -11.73 17.39 21.43
N ASP A 421 -10.58 18.05 21.42
CA ASP A 421 -9.32 17.52 20.91
C ASP A 421 -8.34 17.20 22.06
N LEU A 422 -7.49 16.20 21.85
CA LEU A 422 -6.33 15.96 22.71
C LEU A 422 -5.18 16.87 22.25
N HIS A 423 -4.79 17.79 23.12
CA HIS A 423 -3.66 18.69 22.93
C HIS A 423 -2.42 18.12 23.62
N VAL A 424 -1.36 17.86 22.86
CA VAL A 424 -0.06 17.35 23.35
C VAL A 424 0.99 18.46 23.20
N HIS A 425 1.58 18.87 24.33
CA HIS A 425 2.57 19.93 24.38
C HIS A 425 3.99 19.36 24.40
N ALA A 426 4.84 19.81 23.46
CA ALA A 426 6.23 19.35 23.37
C ALA A 426 7.22 20.49 23.05
N PRO A 427 7.44 21.44 23.97
CA PRO A 427 8.24 22.63 23.69
C PRO A 427 9.76 22.40 23.62
N SER A 428 10.29 21.19 23.90
CA SER A 428 11.75 21.00 24.12
C SER A 428 12.30 19.62 23.75
N VAL A 429 11.69 18.93 22.78
CA VAL A 429 12.09 17.55 22.43
C VAL A 429 12.99 17.51 21.21
N ILE A 430 14.06 16.71 21.27
CA ILE A 430 14.84 16.35 20.08
C ILE A 430 14.05 15.28 19.34
N PHE A 431 13.43 15.72 18.25
CA PHE A 431 12.58 14.90 17.40
C PHE A 431 13.43 14.16 16.36
N ASN A 432 12.92 13.03 15.88
CA ASN A 432 13.41 12.47 14.64
C ASN A 432 12.88 13.35 13.50
N GLU A 433 13.78 13.82 12.63
CA GLU A 433 13.47 14.77 11.55
C GLU A 433 12.56 14.18 10.45
N ILE A 434 12.52 12.86 10.30
CA ILE A 434 11.68 12.16 9.31
C ILE A 434 10.32 11.79 9.89
N ASN A 435 10.32 11.17 11.07
CA ASN A 435 9.12 10.66 11.71
C ASN A 435 9.34 10.43 13.21
N THR A 436 8.69 11.26 14.02
CA THR A 436 8.62 11.14 15.46
C THR A 436 7.39 10.34 15.86
N VAL A 437 7.55 9.31 16.71
CA VAL A 437 6.43 8.47 17.15
C VAL A 437 6.05 8.77 18.60
N VAL A 438 4.90 9.43 18.78
CA VAL A 438 4.30 9.68 20.10
C VAL A 438 3.28 8.60 20.41
N VAL A 439 3.37 7.98 21.58
CA VAL A 439 2.41 6.98 22.04
C VAL A 439 1.37 7.65 22.92
N VAL A 440 0.09 7.53 22.57
CA VAL A 440 -1.04 7.83 23.45
C VAL A 440 -1.56 6.51 24.00
N LYS A 441 -1.34 6.30 25.30
CA LYS A 441 -1.74 5.07 26.00
C LYS A 441 -3.12 5.24 26.61
N ILE A 442 -4.07 4.45 26.15
CA ILE A 442 -5.47 4.52 26.55
C ILE A 442 -5.85 3.27 27.33
N ARG A 443 -6.64 3.44 28.40
CA ARG A 443 -7.21 2.32 29.15
C ARG A 443 -8.71 2.23 28.90
N GLY A 444 -9.17 1.07 28.44
CA GLY A 444 -10.58 0.83 28.11
C GLY A 444 -10.91 1.21 26.68
N GLU A 445 -12.19 1.49 26.44
CA GLU A 445 -12.69 1.87 25.11
C GLU A 445 -12.26 3.29 24.74
N MET A 446 -12.18 3.53 23.43
CA MET A 446 -11.97 4.85 22.84
C MET A 446 -12.93 5.00 21.67
N THR A 447 -13.33 6.24 21.44
CA THR A 447 -14.08 6.64 20.25
C THR A 447 -13.32 7.80 19.61
N VAL A 448 -13.29 7.83 18.27
CA VAL A 448 -12.87 9.01 17.53
C VAL A 448 -14.11 9.55 16.85
N THR A 449 -14.57 10.74 17.24
CA THR A 449 -15.58 11.45 16.47
C THR A 449 -14.96 11.79 15.12
N SER A 450 -15.68 11.49 14.02
CA SER A 450 -15.18 11.66 12.66
C SER A 450 -14.52 13.02 12.51
N ASN A 451 -13.21 13.03 12.24
CA ASN A 451 -12.46 14.25 12.06
C ASN A 451 -12.42 14.68 10.58
N LYS A 452 -13.40 14.22 9.80
CA LYS A 452 -13.65 14.70 8.44
C LYS A 452 -14.07 16.18 8.49
N PRO A 453 -13.78 16.93 7.40
CA PRO A 453 -14.45 18.18 7.18
C PRO A 453 -15.97 18.00 7.28
N HIS A 454 -16.64 18.91 7.97
CA HIS A 454 -18.08 18.84 8.18
C HIS A 454 -18.69 20.22 8.27
N LEU A 455 -20.02 20.30 8.18
CA LEU A 455 -20.76 21.56 8.27
C LEU A 455 -20.58 22.18 9.66
N LYS A 456 -19.96 23.36 9.71
CA LYS A 456 -19.80 24.18 10.90
C LYS A 456 -20.17 25.62 10.57
N GLU A 457 -21.06 26.21 11.37
CA GLU A 457 -21.47 27.62 11.23
C GLU A 457 -21.98 27.99 9.81
N GLY A 458 -22.54 27.02 9.09
CA GLY A 458 -23.14 27.22 7.76
C GLY A 458 -22.20 26.98 6.57
N SER A 459 -20.95 26.60 6.79
CA SER A 459 -20.06 26.17 5.70
C SER A 459 -19.31 24.87 6.02
N VAL A 460 -18.86 24.19 4.96
CA VAL A 460 -17.89 23.09 5.05
C VAL A 460 -16.59 23.57 4.44
N LEU A 461 -15.55 23.73 5.26
CA LEU A 461 -14.20 24.08 4.80
C LEU A 461 -13.44 22.80 4.45
N LEU A 462 -12.93 22.72 3.22
CA LEU A 462 -12.18 21.60 2.67
C LEU A 462 -10.73 22.04 2.39
N PRO A 463 -9.86 22.01 3.41
CA PRO A 463 -8.49 22.49 3.29
C PRO A 463 -7.62 21.56 2.45
N ALA A 464 -6.56 22.12 1.85
CA ALA A 464 -5.59 21.40 1.01
C ALA A 464 -5.00 20.15 1.68
N ASP A 465 -4.72 20.19 2.98
CA ASP A 465 -4.16 19.06 3.74
C ASP A 465 -5.16 17.93 4.00
N PHE A 466 -6.44 18.13 3.71
CA PHE A 466 -7.45 17.07 3.68
C PHE A 466 -7.69 16.50 2.28
N ALA A 467 -7.12 17.09 1.23
CA ALA A 467 -7.29 16.61 -0.14
C ALA A 467 -6.54 15.30 -0.39
N ASP A 468 -7.18 14.36 -1.05
CA ASP A 468 -6.51 13.24 -1.69
C ASP A 468 -6.07 13.66 -3.09
N ILE A 469 -4.78 13.49 -3.38
CA ILE A 469 -4.15 13.93 -4.62
C ILE A 469 -3.90 12.70 -5.50
N TYR A 470 -4.68 12.57 -6.57
CA TYR A 470 -4.54 11.49 -7.53
C TYR A 470 -3.65 11.93 -8.68
N ASN A 471 -2.33 11.82 -8.47
CA ASN A 471 -1.35 12.04 -9.52
C ASN A 471 -1.30 10.84 -10.48
N PRO A 472 -0.99 11.06 -11.78
CA PRO A 472 -0.66 9.97 -12.70
C PRO A 472 0.62 9.26 -12.25
N GLY A 473 0.86 8.02 -12.73
CA GLY A 473 2.07 7.26 -12.35
C GLY A 473 3.40 7.82 -12.86
N TYR A 474 3.37 8.88 -13.69
CA TYR A 474 4.53 9.57 -14.24
C TYR A 474 4.14 11.00 -14.68
N GLY A 475 5.11 11.92 -14.64
CA GLY A 475 4.95 13.32 -15.00
C GLY A 475 5.21 14.27 -13.83
N GLU A 476 4.78 15.52 -13.96
CA GLU A 476 4.82 16.47 -12.85
C GLU A 476 3.64 16.22 -11.92
N HIS A 477 3.93 16.10 -10.63
CA HIS A 477 2.94 15.76 -9.61
C HIS A 477 2.55 17.01 -8.83
N ALA A 478 1.26 17.15 -8.56
CA ALA A 478 0.80 18.07 -7.54
C ALA A 478 1.26 17.57 -6.17
N VAL A 479 1.69 18.50 -5.33
CA VAL A 479 2.27 18.22 -4.02
C VAL A 479 1.65 19.11 -2.97
N LEU A 480 1.34 18.53 -1.82
CA LEU A 480 0.99 19.30 -0.63
C LEU A 480 2.25 19.99 -0.09
N LYS A 481 2.17 21.29 0.16
CA LYS A 481 3.21 22.10 0.79
C LYS A 481 2.62 22.87 1.97
N GLY A 482 3.46 23.22 2.93
CA GLY A 482 3.04 23.93 4.14
C GLY A 482 2.35 23.00 5.14
N SER A 483 1.72 23.60 6.14
CA SER A 483 1.06 22.87 7.23
C SER A 483 -0.08 23.70 7.81
N SER A 484 -1.16 23.04 8.22
CA SER A 484 -2.32 23.66 8.87
C SER A 484 -2.93 24.78 8.02
N SER A 485 -3.10 26.00 8.55
CA SER A 485 -3.75 27.11 7.83
C SER A 485 -2.98 27.61 6.61
N ASN A 486 -1.71 27.21 6.44
CA ASN A 486 -0.87 27.59 5.30
C ASN A 486 -0.66 26.43 4.33
N SER A 487 -1.41 25.33 4.48
CA SER A 487 -1.36 24.19 3.57
C SER A 487 -1.84 24.61 2.18
N ILE A 488 -1.05 24.29 1.16
CA ILE A 488 -1.37 24.53 -0.24
C ILE A 488 -1.09 23.27 -1.06
N ILE A 489 -1.93 22.98 -2.03
CA ILE A 489 -1.58 22.05 -3.11
C ILE A 489 -0.91 22.89 -4.19
N ALA A 490 0.33 22.57 -4.53
CA ALA A 490 1.13 23.28 -5.51
C ALA A 490 1.60 22.33 -6.62
N ASN A 491 2.19 22.88 -7.68
CA ASN A 491 2.62 22.13 -8.87
C ASN A 491 1.47 21.38 -9.54
N TRP A 492 0.27 21.95 -9.49
CA TRP A 492 -0.94 21.34 -10.04
C TRP A 492 -1.11 21.72 -11.52
N VAL A 493 -0.20 21.18 -12.33
CA VAL A 493 -0.10 21.46 -13.76
C VAL A 493 -0.72 20.36 -14.63
N ASP A 494 -0.62 19.09 -14.21
CA ASP A 494 -1.06 17.96 -15.02
C ASP A 494 -2.60 17.85 -15.00
N ALA A 495 -3.21 17.93 -16.19
CA ALA A 495 -4.66 17.87 -16.34
C ALA A 495 -5.28 16.52 -15.91
N ARG A 496 -4.47 15.47 -15.73
CA ARG A 496 -4.90 14.17 -15.21
C ARG A 496 -4.95 14.14 -13.68
N THR A 497 -4.35 15.12 -13.01
CA THR A 497 -4.28 15.16 -11.55
C THR A 497 -5.61 15.62 -10.97
N ARG A 498 -6.29 14.71 -10.27
CA ARG A 498 -7.54 14.99 -9.56
C ARG A 498 -7.27 15.26 -8.09
N LEU A 499 -7.91 16.29 -7.54
CA LEU A 499 -7.97 16.54 -6.11
C LEU A 499 -9.35 16.13 -5.61
N GLU A 500 -9.43 15.46 -4.48
CA GLU A 500 -10.70 14.97 -3.94
C GLU A 500 -10.78 15.19 -2.43
N TRP A 501 -11.97 15.52 -1.93
CA TRP A 501 -12.25 15.60 -0.52
C TRP A 501 -13.49 14.79 -0.18
N ILE A 502 -13.39 14.04 0.91
CA ILE A 502 -14.53 13.40 1.56
C ILE A 502 -14.91 14.24 2.78
N PHE A 503 -16.19 14.52 2.94
CA PHE A 503 -16.72 15.39 3.99
C PHE A 503 -18.14 15.00 4.38
N ASP A 504 -18.56 15.39 5.59
CA ASP A 504 -19.93 15.19 6.05
C ASP A 504 -20.75 16.47 5.81
N ALA A 505 -21.89 16.35 5.13
CA ALA A 505 -22.78 17.47 4.83
C ALA A 505 -24.25 17.13 5.10
N GLU A 506 -25.05 18.18 5.23
CA GLU A 506 -26.51 18.08 5.30
C GLU A 506 -27.15 18.38 3.93
N PRO A 507 -28.38 17.94 3.67
CA PRO A 507 -29.10 18.32 2.45
C PRO A 507 -29.25 19.84 2.30
N GLY A 508 -29.16 20.32 1.07
CA GLY A 508 -29.33 21.72 0.72
C GLY A 508 -28.51 22.14 -0.49
N LYS A 509 -28.70 23.39 -0.90
CA LYS A 509 -27.87 24.02 -1.95
C LYS A 509 -26.67 24.68 -1.32
N TYR A 510 -25.51 24.49 -1.92
CA TYR A 510 -24.23 25.03 -1.47
C TYR A 510 -23.59 25.82 -2.59
N ARG A 511 -23.08 27.00 -2.27
CA ARG A 511 -22.15 27.73 -3.14
C ARG A 511 -20.74 27.19 -2.89
N VAL A 512 -20.06 26.81 -3.96
CA VAL A 512 -18.68 26.32 -3.91
C VAL A 512 -17.74 27.47 -4.21
N GLU A 513 -16.83 27.73 -3.28
CA GLU A 513 -15.77 28.73 -3.41
C GLU A 513 -14.39 28.06 -3.28
N ALA A 514 -13.38 28.64 -3.89
CA ALA A 514 -12.01 28.15 -3.84
C ALA A 514 -11.04 29.31 -3.63
N LEU A 515 -10.11 29.17 -2.68
CA LEU A 515 -9.02 30.12 -2.53
C LEU A 515 -7.81 29.60 -3.32
N VAL A 516 -7.52 30.25 -4.45
CA VAL A 516 -6.54 29.78 -5.43
C VAL A 516 -5.59 30.88 -5.89
N TRP A 517 -4.41 30.46 -6.32
CA TRP A 517 -3.51 31.25 -7.14
C TRP A 517 -3.29 30.53 -8.47
N SER A 518 -3.18 31.27 -9.57
CA SER A 518 -2.91 30.70 -10.89
C SER A 518 -2.05 31.63 -11.71
N ALA A 519 -0.98 31.10 -12.30
CA ALA A 519 -0.07 31.87 -13.14
C ALA A 519 -0.69 32.31 -14.48
N GLU A 520 -1.66 31.54 -14.98
CA GLU A 520 -2.37 31.87 -16.22
C GLU A 520 -3.85 31.47 -16.12
N ARG A 521 -4.64 31.88 -17.11
CA ARG A 521 -6.03 31.44 -17.24
C ARG A 521 -6.09 29.94 -17.53
N GLY A 522 -6.94 29.21 -16.82
CA GLY A 522 -7.17 27.78 -17.05
C GLY A 522 -8.53 27.32 -16.57
N GLY A 523 -9.14 26.38 -17.28
CA GLY A 523 -10.40 25.79 -16.87
C GLY A 523 -10.23 24.87 -15.66
N VAL A 524 -11.27 24.78 -14.83
CA VAL A 524 -11.38 23.84 -13.72
C VAL A 524 -12.78 23.25 -13.70
N SER A 525 -12.88 21.97 -13.34
CA SER A 525 -14.14 21.29 -13.16
C SER A 525 -14.30 20.79 -11.73
N VAL A 526 -15.45 21.09 -11.15
CA VAL A 526 -15.90 20.55 -9.86
C VAL A 526 -16.93 19.45 -10.15
N THR A 527 -16.83 18.33 -9.46
CA THR A 527 -17.78 17.21 -9.58
C THR A 527 -18.23 16.74 -8.21
N LEU A 528 -19.54 16.50 -8.04
CA LEU A 528 -20.16 15.87 -6.87
C LEU A 528 -21.29 14.95 -7.36
N GLY A 529 -21.10 13.64 -7.23
CA GLY A 529 -22.01 12.66 -7.85
C GLY A 529 -22.12 12.89 -9.36
N ASP A 530 -23.35 13.01 -9.88
CA ASP A 530 -23.62 13.31 -11.29
C ASP A 530 -23.55 14.81 -11.64
N GLN A 531 -23.39 15.69 -10.65
CA GLN A 531 -23.28 17.13 -10.88
C GLN A 531 -21.87 17.51 -11.30
N LYS A 532 -21.79 18.38 -12.31
CA LYS A 532 -20.53 18.92 -12.81
C LYS A 532 -20.66 20.43 -13.03
N ILE A 533 -19.72 21.17 -12.46
CA ILE A 533 -19.52 22.59 -12.72
C ILE A 533 -18.23 22.73 -13.53
N GLU A 534 -18.25 23.54 -14.57
CA GLU A 534 -17.06 23.97 -15.29
C GLU A 534 -16.96 25.49 -15.20
N THR A 535 -15.79 25.96 -14.80
CA THR A 535 -15.49 27.39 -14.67
C THR A 535 -14.03 27.62 -15.04
N GLU A 536 -13.59 28.87 -15.01
CA GLU A 536 -12.21 29.24 -15.30
C GLU A 536 -11.60 29.99 -14.12
N ILE A 537 -10.37 29.61 -13.81
CA ILE A 537 -9.48 30.35 -12.93
C ILE A 537 -8.73 31.35 -13.80
N ARG A 538 -8.79 32.64 -13.45
CA ARG A 538 -8.04 33.69 -14.13
C ARG A 538 -6.62 33.77 -13.55
N ASP A 539 -5.73 34.45 -14.26
CA ASP A 539 -4.46 34.90 -13.70
C ASP A 539 -4.75 35.80 -12.48
N THR A 540 -4.20 35.43 -11.32
CA THR A 540 -4.41 36.14 -10.04
C THR A 540 -3.21 37.04 -9.67
N GLY A 541 -2.22 37.18 -10.56
CA GLY A 541 -1.02 37.97 -10.32
C GLY A 541 -0.15 37.37 -9.21
N GLU A 542 0.11 38.12 -8.15
CA GLU A 542 0.97 37.69 -7.03
C GLU A 542 0.16 37.16 -5.82
N ASP A 543 -1.17 37.32 -5.82
CA ASP A 543 -2.03 37.04 -4.67
C ASP A 543 -2.96 35.84 -4.89
N TYR A 544 -3.39 35.24 -3.78
CA TYR A 544 -4.48 34.25 -3.80
C TYR A 544 -5.83 34.96 -3.84
N GLU A 545 -6.73 34.50 -4.71
CA GLU A 545 -8.07 35.05 -4.86
C GLU A 545 -9.15 34.02 -4.52
N LEU A 546 -10.22 34.50 -3.88
CA LEU A 546 -11.40 33.70 -3.60
C LEU A 546 -12.32 33.67 -4.83
N LEU A 547 -12.39 32.53 -5.48
CA LEU A 547 -13.18 32.32 -6.68
C LEU A 547 -14.48 31.57 -6.39
N LYS A 548 -15.59 32.09 -6.91
CA LYS A 548 -16.87 31.40 -6.91
C LYS A 548 -16.89 30.42 -8.07
N LEU A 549 -16.88 29.13 -7.76
CA LEU A 549 -16.86 28.09 -8.77
C LEU A 549 -18.26 27.81 -9.32
N GLY A 550 -19.28 27.81 -8.45
CA GLY A 550 -20.68 27.61 -8.84
C GLY A 550 -21.54 27.18 -7.65
N GLU A 551 -22.68 26.54 -7.93
CA GLU A 551 -23.59 26.00 -6.91
C GLU A 551 -23.82 24.50 -7.17
N ILE A 552 -23.86 23.72 -6.09
CA ILE A 552 -24.19 22.29 -6.09
C ILE A 552 -25.33 22.02 -5.12
N GLU A 553 -26.08 20.96 -5.36
CA GLU A 553 -27.16 20.51 -4.48
C GLU A 553 -26.80 19.17 -3.83
N ILE A 554 -26.83 19.11 -2.50
CA ILE A 554 -26.62 17.88 -1.75
C ILE A 554 -28.00 17.35 -1.37
N MET A 555 -28.30 16.13 -1.80
CA MET A 555 -29.66 15.55 -1.67
C MET A 555 -29.86 14.82 -0.35
N GLU A 556 -28.80 14.20 0.18
CA GLU A 556 -28.85 13.36 1.37
C GLU A 556 -27.83 13.80 2.41
N SER A 557 -28.15 13.55 3.68
CA SER A 557 -27.22 13.83 4.78
C SER A 557 -26.16 12.74 4.87
N GLY A 558 -24.96 13.11 5.29
CA GLY A 558 -23.86 12.19 5.55
C GLY A 558 -22.66 12.44 4.65
N GLU A 559 -21.89 11.38 4.42
CA GLU A 559 -20.64 11.42 3.68
C GLU A 559 -20.87 11.79 2.21
N GLN A 560 -20.11 12.76 1.74
CA GLN A 560 -20.07 13.24 0.36
C GLN A 560 -18.63 13.22 -0.14
N SER A 561 -18.44 13.06 -1.45
CA SER A 561 -17.16 13.27 -2.13
C SER A 561 -17.30 14.38 -3.18
N ILE A 562 -16.39 15.35 -3.13
CA ILE A 562 -16.25 16.40 -4.14
C ILE A 562 -14.86 16.33 -4.76
N SER A 563 -14.80 16.36 -6.08
CA SER A 563 -13.56 16.30 -6.85
C SER A 563 -13.36 17.57 -7.65
N LEU A 564 -12.10 18.02 -7.73
CA LEU A 564 -11.64 19.15 -8.49
C LEU A 564 -10.57 18.70 -9.49
N LEU A 565 -10.77 19.01 -10.77
CA LEU A 565 -9.86 18.64 -11.86
C LEU A 565 -9.54 19.88 -12.71
N PRO A 566 -8.31 20.03 -13.21
CA PRO A 566 -8.07 20.99 -14.27
C PRO A 566 -8.85 20.58 -15.52
N ALA A 567 -9.46 21.54 -16.22
CA ALA A 567 -10.05 21.26 -17.53
C ALA A 567 -8.93 20.97 -18.56
N THR A 568 -9.29 20.29 -19.65
CA THR A 568 -8.35 19.94 -20.73
C THR A 568 -7.56 21.16 -21.21
N GLY A 569 -6.23 21.05 -21.22
CA GLY A 569 -5.31 22.11 -21.68
C GLY A 569 -4.62 22.91 -20.57
N ASN A 570 -4.62 22.44 -19.32
CA ASN A 570 -3.85 23.07 -18.24
C ASN A 570 -2.34 23.02 -18.52
N THR A 571 -1.70 24.17 -18.72
CA THR A 571 -0.25 24.29 -18.97
C THR A 571 0.48 25.11 -17.91
N SER A 572 -0.23 25.61 -16.89
CA SER A 572 0.28 26.56 -15.91
C SER A 572 -0.01 26.14 -14.48
N ASP A 573 0.95 26.44 -13.59
CA ASP A 573 0.84 26.08 -12.17
C ASP A 573 -0.37 26.75 -11.52
N LYS A 574 -1.06 25.95 -10.72
CA LYS A 574 -2.18 26.36 -9.88
C LYS A 574 -1.86 25.95 -8.46
N GLN A 575 -2.10 26.88 -7.55
CA GLN A 575 -2.01 26.63 -6.12
C GLN A 575 -3.40 26.74 -5.50
N LEU A 576 -3.77 25.77 -4.69
CA LEU A 576 -5.08 25.71 -4.03
C LEU A 576 -4.87 25.63 -2.52
N MET A 577 -5.45 26.56 -1.76
CA MET A 577 -5.45 26.51 -0.30
C MET A 577 -6.62 25.70 0.26
N TYR A 578 -7.83 25.92 -0.26
CA TYR A 578 -9.03 25.21 0.18
C TYR A 578 -10.18 25.36 -0.82
N LEU A 579 -11.13 24.43 -0.73
CA LEU A 579 -12.51 24.63 -1.19
C LEU A 579 -13.40 24.96 0.03
N GLU A 580 -14.45 25.74 -0.17
CA GLU A 580 -15.45 26.00 0.86
C GLU A 580 -16.85 25.86 0.27
N LEU A 581 -17.70 25.06 0.91
CA LEU A 581 -19.09 24.89 0.54
C LEU A 581 -19.95 25.68 1.51
N ILE A 582 -20.52 26.80 1.07
CA ILE A 582 -21.36 27.66 1.89
C ILE A 582 -22.82 27.29 1.67
N LYS A 583 -23.50 26.82 2.73
CA LYS A 583 -24.91 26.43 2.67
C LYS A 583 -25.76 27.68 2.42
N LEU A 584 -26.52 27.66 1.32
CA LEU A 584 -27.45 28.72 0.98
C LEU A 584 -28.70 28.58 1.86
N GLN A 585 -29.12 29.68 2.49
CA GLN A 585 -30.39 29.70 3.22
C GLN A 585 -31.54 29.45 2.23
N GLN A 586 -32.47 28.56 2.58
CA GLN A 586 -33.72 28.42 1.83
C GLN A 586 -34.47 29.75 1.90
N GLN A 587 -34.72 30.37 0.76
CA GLN A 587 -35.59 31.55 0.64
C GLN A 587 -37.05 31.20 0.90
#